data_AF-A0A956DK99-F1
#
_entry.id   AF-A0A956DK99-F1
#
_cell.length_a   1.000
_cell.length_b   1.000
_cell.length_c   1.000
_cell.angle_alpha   90.00
_cell.angle_beta   90.00
_cell.angle_gamma   90.00
#
_symmetry.space_group_name_H-M   'P 1'
#
loop_
_entity.id
_entity.type
_entity.pdbx_description
1 polymer ?
#
loop_
_entity_poly.entity_id
_entity_poly.type
_entity_poly.pdbx_seq_one_letter_code
_entity_poly.pdbx_strand_id
1 'polypeptide(L)'
;GYGAMLGEGLLALIATLAVAAGLGDFAVHYDHMPDSKHAVAYFVKGAATFLEPLGIGPGPGQVVVAVLVISFAATSLDTGVRIQRFIIAELGRLRGITFLENRYVGGGIAVGLPLILYLFGQESTLWPLFGAANQMLGGLSLIVVTVWLYRDGRPWAFAAIPMVIILTVAAVALVHQAMASFAAGNLPIALVGTLLLVLELWIVVEGVAALRRSSELKAAPDAGTP
;
A
#
# COMPACT_ATOMS: atom_id res chain seq x y z
N GLY A 1 8.90 -13.18 -0.09
CA GLY A 1 9.95 -13.90 -0.84
C GLY A 1 9.44 -14.35 -2.20
N TYR A 2 10.26 -15.00 -3.03
CA TYR A 2 9.90 -15.38 -4.41
C TYR A 2 8.56 -16.12 -4.55
N GLY A 3 8.28 -17.09 -3.65
CA GLY A 3 6.98 -17.79 -3.64
C GLY A 3 5.77 -16.89 -3.33
N ALA A 4 5.94 -15.85 -2.52
CA ALA A 4 4.88 -14.88 -2.25
C ALA A 4 4.62 -13.99 -3.47
N MET A 5 5.66 -13.60 -4.21
CA MET A 5 5.50 -12.82 -5.46
C MET A 5 4.80 -13.63 -6.56
N LEU A 6 5.10 -14.93 -6.69
CA LEU A 6 4.36 -15.81 -7.59
C LEU A 6 2.89 -15.97 -7.16
N GLY A 7 2.63 -16.06 -5.85
CA GLY A 7 1.28 -16.10 -5.30
C GLY A 7 0.49 -14.82 -5.59
N GLU A 8 1.10 -13.64 -5.41
CA GLU A 8 0.49 -12.35 -5.76
C GLU A 8 0.24 -12.21 -7.26
N GLY A 9 1.17 -12.66 -8.11
CA GLY A 9 0.99 -12.68 -9.56
C GLY A 9 -0.16 -13.59 -10.01
N LEU A 10 -0.24 -14.79 -9.43
CA LEU A 10 -1.36 -15.72 -9.69
C LEU A 10 -2.70 -15.15 -9.21
N LEU A 11 -2.72 -14.54 -8.02
CA LEU A 11 -3.91 -13.88 -7.49
C LEU A 11 -4.36 -12.73 -8.41
N ALA A 12 -3.42 -11.90 -8.86
CA ALA A 12 -3.71 -10.81 -9.79
C ALA A 12 -4.28 -11.33 -11.12
N LEU A 13 -3.71 -12.42 -11.65
CA LEU A 13 -4.23 -13.07 -12.85
C LEU A 13 -5.67 -13.58 -12.65
N ILE A 14 -5.92 -14.34 -11.59
CA ILE A 14 -7.25 -14.88 -11.28
C ILE A 14 -8.26 -13.74 -11.05
N ALA A 15 -7.85 -12.69 -10.34
CA ALA A 15 -8.70 -11.52 -10.10
C ALA A 15 -9.06 -10.79 -11.39
N THR A 16 -8.10 -10.66 -12.31
CA THR A 16 -8.33 -10.03 -13.62
C THR A 16 -9.29 -10.86 -14.47
N LEU A 17 -9.13 -12.18 -14.48
CA LEU A 17 -10.04 -13.09 -15.17
C LEU A 17 -11.44 -13.06 -14.58
N ALA A 18 -11.57 -13.03 -13.25
CA ALA A 18 -12.85 -12.92 -12.57
C ALA A 18 -13.57 -11.60 -12.92
N VAL A 19 -12.86 -10.46 -12.88
CA VAL A 19 -13.46 -9.18 -13.28
C VAL A 19 -13.86 -9.19 -14.75
N ALA A 20 -13.00 -9.69 -15.65
CA ALA A 20 -13.32 -9.81 -17.07
C ALA A 20 -14.57 -10.67 -17.33
N ALA A 21 -14.69 -11.81 -16.66
CA ALA A 21 -15.87 -12.67 -16.74
C ALA A 21 -17.14 -12.00 -16.19
N GLY A 22 -17.00 -11.17 -15.14
CA GLY A 22 -18.13 -10.46 -14.52
C GLY A 22 -18.67 -9.30 -15.35
N LEU A 23 -17.78 -8.65 -16.12
CA LEU A 23 -18.13 -7.57 -17.05
C LEU A 23 -18.89 -8.10 -18.27
N GLY A 24 -18.61 -9.33 -18.72
CA GLY A 24 -19.26 -9.91 -19.88
C GLY A 24 -18.70 -9.37 -21.19
N ASP A 25 -19.53 -8.71 -22.01
CA ASP A 25 -19.10 -8.18 -23.30
C ASP A 25 -18.23 -6.92 -23.13
N PHE A 26 -16.92 -7.12 -23.35
CA PHE A 26 -15.91 -6.07 -23.23
C PHE A 26 -16.18 -4.89 -24.16
N ALA A 27 -16.84 -5.11 -25.32
CA ALA A 27 -17.13 -4.06 -26.28
C ALA A 27 -18.11 -3.00 -25.74
N VAL A 28 -19.03 -3.40 -24.87
CA VAL A 28 -20.03 -2.50 -24.25
C VAL A 28 -19.40 -1.61 -23.17
N HIS A 29 -18.25 -2.00 -22.63
CA HIS A 29 -17.56 -1.29 -21.54
C HIS A 29 -16.21 -0.70 -21.98
N TYR A 30 -15.90 -0.74 -23.29
CA TYR A 30 -14.68 -0.20 -23.87
C TYR A 30 -14.63 1.33 -23.81
N ASP A 31 -15.76 2.00 -24.11
CA ASP A 31 -15.83 3.47 -24.12
C ASP A 31 -15.92 4.07 -22.72
N HIS A 32 -16.46 3.34 -21.76
CA HIS A 32 -16.58 3.77 -20.37
C HIS A 32 -16.25 2.59 -19.47
N MET A 33 -15.01 2.55 -18.95
CA MET A 33 -14.69 1.61 -17.89
C MET A 33 -15.69 1.80 -16.74
N PRO A 34 -16.23 0.72 -16.17
CA PRO A 34 -17.17 0.82 -15.07
C PRO A 34 -16.56 1.59 -13.90
N ASP A 35 -17.38 2.37 -13.21
CA ASP A 35 -16.96 3.09 -12.02
C ASP A 35 -16.31 2.12 -11.02
N SER A 36 -15.14 2.50 -10.51
CA SER A 36 -14.39 1.84 -9.45
C SER A 36 -15.26 1.41 -8.26
N LYS A 37 -16.36 2.13 -8.00
CA LYS A 37 -17.35 1.83 -6.95
C LYS A 37 -17.99 0.45 -7.06
N HIS A 38 -18.10 -0.10 -8.27
CA HIS A 38 -18.72 -1.41 -8.50
C HIS A 38 -17.70 -2.52 -8.78
N ALA A 39 -16.39 -2.24 -8.70
CA ALA A 39 -15.34 -3.21 -9.00
C ALA A 39 -15.49 -4.53 -8.23
N VAL A 40 -15.82 -4.45 -6.94
CA VAL A 40 -16.05 -5.65 -6.09
C VAL A 40 -17.27 -6.44 -6.57
N ALA A 41 -18.34 -5.77 -7.00
CA ALA A 41 -19.54 -6.45 -7.50
C ALA A 41 -19.26 -7.19 -8.81
N TYR A 42 -18.50 -6.60 -9.73
CA TYR A 42 -18.06 -7.27 -10.96
C TYR A 42 -17.17 -8.47 -10.67
N PHE A 43 -16.21 -8.31 -9.74
CA PHE A 43 -15.37 -9.41 -9.28
C PHE A 43 -16.21 -10.56 -8.71
N VAL A 44 -17.16 -10.27 -7.81
CA VAL A 44 -18.03 -11.28 -7.19
C VAL A 44 -18.86 -11.99 -8.25
N LYS A 45 -19.46 -11.25 -9.18
CA LYS A 45 -20.28 -11.80 -10.27
C LYS A 45 -19.47 -12.75 -11.15
N GLY A 46 -18.27 -12.36 -11.56
CA GLY A 46 -17.45 -13.19 -12.45
C GLY A 46 -16.73 -14.33 -11.74
N ALA A 47 -16.27 -14.15 -10.50
CA ALA A 47 -15.73 -15.27 -9.72
C ALA A 47 -16.81 -16.32 -9.39
N ALA A 48 -18.08 -15.92 -9.29
CA ALA A 48 -19.17 -16.88 -9.13
C ALA A 48 -19.36 -17.81 -10.34
N THR A 49 -19.05 -17.37 -11.57
CA THR A 49 -19.17 -18.23 -12.76
C THR A 49 -18.15 -19.37 -12.75
N PHE A 50 -17.00 -19.18 -12.09
CA PHE A 50 -16.01 -20.24 -11.91
C PHE A 50 -16.50 -21.37 -10.98
N LEU A 51 -17.56 -21.14 -10.21
CA LEU A 51 -18.17 -22.14 -9.34
C LEU A 51 -19.26 -22.96 -10.05
N GLU A 52 -19.74 -22.52 -11.21
CA GLU A 52 -20.78 -23.24 -11.97
C GLU A 52 -20.34 -24.64 -12.42
N PRO A 53 -19.10 -24.86 -12.92
CA PRO A 53 -18.62 -26.21 -13.25
C PRO A 53 -18.54 -27.15 -12.04
N LEU A 54 -18.51 -26.60 -10.82
CA LEU A 54 -18.51 -27.36 -9.57
C LEU A 54 -19.92 -27.71 -9.07
N GLY A 55 -20.96 -27.37 -9.83
CA GLY A 55 -22.37 -27.61 -9.49
C GLY A 55 -22.99 -26.55 -8.59
N ILE A 56 -22.30 -25.42 -8.34
CA ILE A 56 -22.82 -24.31 -7.55
C ILE A 56 -23.42 -23.28 -8.50
N GLY A 57 -24.74 -23.14 -8.48
CA GLY A 57 -25.44 -22.17 -9.32
C GLY A 57 -25.04 -20.71 -9.04
N PRO A 58 -25.33 -19.78 -9.96
CA PRO A 58 -24.86 -18.39 -9.89
C PRO A 58 -25.33 -17.63 -8.65
N GLY A 59 -26.53 -17.89 -8.15
CA GLY A 59 -27.05 -17.28 -6.91
C GLY A 59 -26.22 -17.68 -5.68
N PRO A 60 -26.17 -18.96 -5.31
CA PRO A 60 -25.31 -19.45 -4.22
C PRO A 60 -23.83 -19.11 -4.40
N GLY A 61 -23.31 -19.17 -5.64
CA GLY A 61 -21.92 -18.84 -5.96
C GLY A 61 -21.56 -17.39 -5.62
N GLN A 62 -22.41 -16.43 -5.97
CA GLN A 62 -22.20 -15.02 -5.62
C GLN A 62 -22.19 -14.82 -4.10
N VAL A 63 -23.08 -15.50 -3.36
CA VAL A 63 -23.10 -15.41 -1.89
C VAL A 63 -21.79 -15.92 -1.29
N VAL A 64 -21.30 -17.08 -1.74
CA VAL A 64 -20.03 -17.65 -1.25
C VAL A 64 -18.86 -16.71 -1.52
N VAL A 65 -18.73 -16.21 -2.75
CA VAL A 65 -17.65 -15.28 -3.12
C VAL A 65 -17.77 -13.96 -2.37
N ALA A 66 -18.97 -13.40 -2.24
CA ALA A 66 -19.20 -12.15 -1.51
C ALA A 66 -18.80 -12.29 -0.03
N VAL A 67 -19.22 -13.37 0.64
CA VAL A 67 -18.85 -13.64 2.03
C VAL A 67 -17.34 -13.80 2.16
N LEU A 68 -16.68 -14.48 1.22
CA LEU A 68 -15.22 -14.63 1.21
C LEU A 68 -14.52 -13.26 1.11
N VAL A 69 -14.94 -12.41 0.15
CA VAL A 69 -14.35 -11.08 -0.05
C VAL A 69 -14.58 -10.18 1.16
N ILE A 70 -15.80 -10.15 1.70
CA ILE A 70 -16.14 -9.35 2.88
C ILE A 70 -15.36 -9.84 4.11
N SER A 71 -15.23 -11.16 4.30
CA SER A 71 -14.49 -11.73 5.42
C SER A 71 -12.99 -11.44 5.33
N PHE A 72 -12.42 -11.50 4.12
CA PHE A 72 -11.03 -11.12 3.87
C PHE A 72 -10.80 -9.63 4.15
N ALA A 73 -11.69 -8.77 3.67
CA ALA A 73 -11.64 -7.33 3.92
C ALA A 73 -11.77 -7.02 5.42
N ALA A 74 -12.70 -7.67 6.13
CA ALA A 74 -12.91 -7.50 7.56
C ALA A 74 -11.68 -7.93 8.38
N THR A 75 -11.06 -9.05 8.04
CA THR A 75 -9.84 -9.54 8.72
C THR A 75 -8.66 -8.60 8.50
N SER A 76 -8.52 -8.08 7.28
CA SER A 76 -7.49 -7.11 6.92
C SER A 76 -7.71 -5.78 7.65
N LEU A 77 -8.96 -5.33 7.75
CA LEU A 77 -9.33 -4.13 8.49
C LEU A 77 -9.07 -4.27 10.00
N ASP A 78 -9.45 -5.40 10.62
CA ASP A 78 -9.16 -5.64 12.04
C ASP A 78 -7.66 -5.59 12.33
N THR A 79 -6.86 -6.25 11.49
CA THR A 79 -5.41 -6.23 11.60
C THR A 79 -4.85 -4.82 11.41
N GLY A 80 -5.34 -4.08 10.41
CA GLY A 80 -4.93 -2.71 10.12
C GLY A 80 -5.21 -1.74 11.28
N VAL A 81 -6.45 -1.74 11.80
CA VAL A 81 -6.84 -0.90 12.95
C VAL A 81 -6.02 -1.25 14.18
N ARG A 82 -5.74 -2.54 14.39
CA ARG A 82 -4.91 -3.00 15.51
C ARG A 82 -3.48 -2.49 15.41
N ILE A 83 -2.85 -2.60 14.23
CA ILE A 83 -1.50 -2.08 13.99
C ILE A 83 -1.48 -0.56 14.15
N GLN A 84 -2.46 0.16 13.59
CA GLN A 84 -2.56 1.61 13.73
C GLN A 84 -2.67 2.03 15.19
N ARG A 85 -3.47 1.34 16.00
CA ARG A 85 -3.55 1.57 17.45
C ARG A 85 -2.19 1.35 18.13
N PHE A 86 -1.44 0.32 17.75
CA PHE A 86 -0.10 0.08 18.31
C PHE A 86 0.88 1.20 17.93
N ILE A 87 0.81 1.70 16.70
CA ILE A 87 1.62 2.85 16.26
C ILE A 87 1.25 4.10 17.07
N ILE A 88 -0.04 4.38 17.28
CA ILE A 88 -0.50 5.52 18.09
C ILE A 88 -0.01 5.41 19.54
N ALA A 89 -0.12 4.23 20.15
CA ALA A 89 0.36 3.98 21.50
C ALA A 89 1.88 4.18 21.62
N GLU A 90 2.65 3.70 20.63
CA GLU A 90 4.09 3.85 20.61
C GLU A 90 4.52 5.31 20.42
N LEU A 91 3.81 6.07 19.55
CA LEU A 91 4.00 7.51 19.43
C LEU A 91 3.69 8.25 20.73
N GLY A 92 2.63 7.84 21.43
CA GLY A 92 2.28 8.34 22.77
C GLY A 92 3.43 8.14 23.76
N ARG A 93 3.97 6.92 23.84
CA ARG A 93 5.08 6.56 24.72
C ARG A 93 6.35 7.35 24.43
N LEU A 94 6.72 7.50 23.15
CA LEU A 94 7.90 8.25 22.74
C LEU A 94 7.81 9.76 23.04
N ARG A 95 6.58 10.30 23.07
CA ARG A 95 6.31 11.73 23.35
C ARG A 95 5.86 12.01 24.78
N GLY A 96 5.71 10.99 25.63
CA GLY A 96 5.20 11.11 26.99
C GLY A 96 3.71 11.50 27.08
N ILE A 97 2.90 11.19 26.06
CA ILE A 97 1.47 11.51 26.00
C ILE A 97 0.65 10.28 26.42
N THR A 98 0.39 10.18 27.73
CA THR A 98 -0.26 9.02 28.36
C THR A 98 -1.69 8.74 27.89
N PHE A 99 -2.40 9.74 27.35
CA PHE A 99 -3.76 9.55 26.81
C PHE A 99 -3.76 8.71 25.52
N LEU A 100 -2.73 8.80 24.68
CA LEU A 100 -2.63 8.05 23.42
C LEU A 100 -2.33 6.55 23.66
N GLU A 101 -1.80 6.21 24.83
CA GLU A 101 -1.53 4.84 25.25
C GLU A 101 -2.82 4.08 25.62
N ASN A 102 -3.91 4.79 25.92
CA ASN A 102 -5.18 4.18 26.29
C ASN A 102 -5.80 3.44 25.09
N ARG A 103 -6.07 2.14 25.26
CA ARG A 103 -6.62 1.27 24.21
C ARG A 103 -7.90 1.79 23.55
N TYR A 104 -8.74 2.50 24.30
CA TYR A 104 -10.01 3.03 23.82
C TYR A 104 -9.82 4.30 23.01
N VAL A 105 -8.89 5.15 23.43
CA VAL A 105 -8.53 6.39 22.76
C VAL A 105 -7.78 6.09 21.47
N GLY A 106 -6.71 5.30 21.55
CA GLY A 106 -5.94 4.91 20.38
C GLY A 106 -6.78 4.11 19.38
N GLY A 107 -7.69 3.26 19.87
CA GLY A 107 -8.66 2.56 19.02
C GLY A 107 -9.67 3.52 18.38
N GLY A 108 -10.19 4.47 19.15
CA GLY A 108 -11.11 5.50 18.66
C GLY A 108 -10.47 6.38 17.58
N ILE A 109 -9.20 6.77 17.74
CA ILE A 109 -8.45 7.52 16.72
C ILE A 109 -8.18 6.63 15.49
N ALA A 110 -7.76 5.38 15.72
CA ALA A 110 -7.43 4.45 14.64
C ALA A 110 -8.64 4.18 13.71
N VAL A 111 -9.85 4.07 14.27
CA VAL A 111 -11.08 3.88 13.48
C VAL A 111 -11.70 5.20 13.05
N GLY A 112 -11.68 6.21 13.92
CA GLY A 112 -12.38 7.47 13.71
C GLY A 112 -11.82 8.28 12.55
N LEU A 113 -10.50 8.33 12.39
CA LEU A 113 -9.86 9.08 11.30
C LEU A 113 -10.27 8.55 9.91
N PRO A 114 -10.10 7.24 9.58
CA PRO A 114 -10.56 6.72 8.29
C PRO A 114 -12.08 6.77 8.13
N LEU A 115 -12.85 6.58 9.21
CA LEU A 115 -14.32 6.71 9.16
C LEU A 115 -14.76 8.12 8.76
N ILE A 116 -14.13 9.16 9.34
CA ILE A 116 -14.42 10.55 8.99
C ILE A 116 -14.12 10.80 7.50
N LEU A 117 -12.97 10.34 7.01
CA LEU A 117 -12.61 10.50 5.60
C LEU A 117 -13.60 9.78 4.66
N TYR A 118 -14.08 8.60 5.05
CA TYR A 118 -15.12 7.87 4.31
C TYR A 118 -16.44 8.64 4.28
N LEU A 119 -16.90 9.18 5.42
CA LEU A 119 -18.15 9.96 5.48
C LEU A 119 -18.09 11.25 4.63
N PHE A 120 -16.90 11.78 4.38
CA PHE A 120 -16.68 12.91 3.47
C PHE A 120 -16.54 12.51 1.99
N GLY A 121 -16.82 11.25 1.62
CA GLY A 121 -16.88 10.80 0.23
C GLY A 121 -15.52 10.76 -0.47
N GLN A 122 -14.44 10.52 0.29
CA GLN A 122 -13.06 10.57 -0.21
C GLN A 122 -12.55 9.20 -0.72
N GLU A 123 -13.42 8.21 -0.88
CA GLU A 123 -13.04 6.82 -1.15
C GLU A 123 -12.20 6.65 -2.43
N SER A 124 -12.57 7.34 -3.51
CA SER A 124 -11.86 7.26 -4.79
C SER A 124 -10.51 7.97 -4.77
N THR A 125 -10.36 8.96 -3.88
CA THR A 125 -9.15 9.79 -3.76
C THR A 125 -8.14 9.22 -2.75
N LEU A 126 -8.56 8.25 -1.92
CA LEU A 126 -7.69 7.51 -1.01
C LEU A 126 -6.83 6.46 -1.73
N TRP A 127 -7.32 5.92 -2.85
CA TRP A 127 -6.64 4.84 -3.57
C TRP A 127 -5.24 5.23 -4.09
N PRO A 128 -5.04 6.41 -4.71
CA PRO A 128 -3.70 6.85 -5.10
C PRO A 128 -2.74 7.04 -3.91
N LEU A 129 -3.25 7.57 -2.78
CA LEU A 129 -2.45 7.74 -1.55
C LEU A 129 -2.00 6.38 -0.98
N PHE A 130 -2.89 5.38 -1.00
CA PHE A 130 -2.55 4.01 -0.63
C PHE A 130 -1.49 3.40 -1.55
N GLY A 131 -1.65 3.58 -2.87
CA GLY A 131 -0.67 3.14 -3.86
C GLY A 131 0.71 3.73 -3.61
N ALA A 132 0.79 5.04 -3.35
CA ALA A 132 2.04 5.72 -3.03
C ALA A 132 2.66 5.21 -1.71
N ALA A 133 1.87 5.07 -0.63
CA ALA A 133 2.36 4.56 0.64
C ALA A 133 2.95 3.12 0.51
N ASN A 134 2.33 2.27 -0.31
CA ASN A 134 2.87 0.94 -0.61
C ASN A 134 4.20 1.01 -1.37
N GLN A 135 4.31 1.92 -2.33
CA GLN A 135 5.57 2.14 -3.05
C GLN A 135 6.67 2.64 -2.12
N MET A 136 6.36 3.49 -1.14
CA MET A 136 7.30 3.93 -0.12
C MET A 136 7.81 2.79 0.76
N LEU A 137 6.92 1.88 1.20
CA LEU A 137 7.32 0.69 1.98
C LEU A 137 8.19 -0.26 1.16
N GLY A 138 7.83 -0.46 -0.12
CA GLY A 138 8.66 -1.18 -1.07
C GLY A 138 10.03 -0.52 -1.27
N GLY A 139 10.05 0.80 -1.39
CA GLY A 139 11.26 1.62 -1.51
C GLY A 139 12.17 1.50 -0.30
N LEU A 140 11.62 1.61 0.91
CA LEU A 140 12.35 1.40 2.17
C LEU A 140 12.98 0.00 2.23
N SER A 141 12.22 -1.03 1.83
CA SER A 141 12.72 -2.40 1.78
C SER A 141 13.90 -2.54 0.81
N LEU A 142 13.79 -1.95 -0.39
CA LEU A 142 14.88 -1.96 -1.36
C LEU A 142 16.08 -1.12 -0.92
N ILE A 143 15.89 -0.03 -0.18
CA ILE A 143 16.98 0.73 0.46
C ILE A 143 17.76 -0.18 1.41
N VAL A 144 17.06 -0.88 2.31
CA VAL A 144 17.69 -1.81 3.27
C VAL A 144 18.48 -2.90 2.54
N VAL A 145 17.88 -3.53 1.52
CA VAL A 145 18.56 -4.56 0.72
C VAL A 145 19.76 -4.00 -0.03
N THR A 146 19.64 -2.80 -0.60
CA THR A 146 20.72 -2.12 -1.32
C THR A 146 21.89 -1.83 -0.39
N VAL A 147 21.63 -1.25 0.78
CA VAL A 147 22.66 -0.97 1.80
C VAL A 147 23.31 -2.27 2.27
N TRP A 148 22.54 -3.32 2.52
CA TRP A 148 23.06 -4.63 2.93
C TRP A 148 23.99 -5.24 1.87
N LEU A 149 23.57 -5.31 0.61
CA LEU A 149 24.39 -5.82 -0.50
C LEU A 149 25.66 -4.98 -0.70
N TYR A 150 25.50 -3.65 -0.62
CA TYR A 150 26.61 -2.72 -0.73
C TYR A 150 27.65 -2.97 0.37
N ARG A 151 27.23 -3.18 1.62
CA ARG A 151 28.13 -3.51 2.74
C ARG A 151 28.82 -4.85 2.55
N ASP A 152 28.12 -5.87 2.07
CA ASP A 152 28.68 -7.21 1.86
C ASP A 152 29.57 -7.31 0.60
N GLY A 153 29.70 -6.23 -0.19
CA GLY A 153 30.51 -6.24 -1.42
C GLY A 153 29.89 -7.02 -2.57
N ARG A 154 28.60 -7.32 -2.47
CA ARG A 154 27.82 -7.99 -3.52
C ARG A 154 27.35 -6.98 -4.57
N PRO A 155 26.99 -7.43 -5.78
CA PRO A 155 26.35 -6.56 -6.77
C PRO A 155 25.08 -5.97 -6.15
N TRP A 156 25.03 -4.66 -5.96
CA TRP A 156 23.90 -3.97 -5.30
C TRP A 156 22.99 -3.25 -6.30
N ALA A 157 23.47 -3.06 -7.54
CA ALA A 157 22.76 -2.34 -8.59
C ALA A 157 21.39 -2.96 -8.94
N PHE A 158 21.25 -4.29 -8.87
CA PHE A 158 19.98 -4.96 -9.17
C PHE A 158 18.86 -4.62 -8.18
N ALA A 159 19.20 -4.22 -6.95
CA ALA A 159 18.24 -3.72 -5.97
C ALA A 159 18.08 -2.20 -6.07
N ALA A 160 19.17 -1.48 -6.31
CA ALA A 160 19.16 -0.02 -6.37
C ALA A 160 18.44 0.56 -7.60
N ILE A 161 18.53 -0.08 -8.76
CA ILE A 161 17.83 0.38 -9.97
C ILE A 161 16.31 0.38 -9.76
N PRO A 162 15.66 -0.76 -9.39
CA PRO A 162 14.23 -0.74 -9.11
C PRO A 162 13.86 0.16 -7.93
N MET A 163 14.73 0.29 -6.92
CA MET A 163 14.52 1.23 -5.80
C MET A 163 14.35 2.67 -6.28
N VAL A 164 15.27 3.17 -7.12
CA VAL A 164 15.21 4.53 -7.66
C VAL A 164 13.97 4.72 -8.53
N ILE A 165 13.63 3.73 -9.35
CA ILE A 165 12.45 3.79 -10.21
C ILE A 165 11.17 3.93 -9.38
N ILE A 166 10.95 3.05 -8.40
CA ILE A 166 9.68 3.08 -7.63
C ILE A 166 9.56 4.31 -6.75
N LEU A 167 10.65 4.79 -6.13
CA LEU A 167 10.64 6.03 -5.34
C LEU A 167 10.45 7.27 -6.24
N THR A 168 10.97 7.25 -7.46
CA THR A 168 10.73 8.37 -8.39
C THR A 168 9.27 8.39 -8.85
N VAL A 169 8.69 7.23 -9.18
CA VAL A 169 7.29 7.12 -9.59
C VAL A 169 6.35 7.52 -8.45
N ALA A 170 6.63 7.08 -7.22
CA ALA A 170 5.88 7.46 -6.03
C ALA A 170 5.92 8.97 -5.78
N ALA A 171 7.11 9.58 -5.81
CA ALA A 171 7.26 11.03 -5.63
C ALA A 171 6.48 11.82 -6.69
N VAL A 172 6.57 11.43 -7.97
CA VAL A 172 5.81 12.08 -9.05
C VAL A 172 4.31 11.92 -8.85
N ALA A 173 3.84 10.73 -8.47
CA ALA A 173 2.44 10.47 -8.19
C ALA A 173 1.91 11.30 -7.02
N LEU A 174 2.67 11.42 -5.92
CA LEU A 174 2.30 12.21 -4.76
C LEU A 174 2.28 13.72 -5.05
N VAL A 175 3.21 14.24 -5.86
CA VAL A 175 3.19 15.63 -6.31
C VAL A 175 1.92 15.90 -7.13
N HIS A 176 1.61 15.04 -8.10
CA HIS A 176 0.43 15.18 -8.93
C HIS A 176 -0.86 15.11 -8.09
N GLN A 177 -0.94 14.15 -7.17
CA GLN A 177 -2.08 13.97 -6.28
C GLN A 177 -2.26 15.18 -5.35
N ALA A 178 -1.18 15.69 -4.75
CA ALA A 178 -1.25 16.85 -3.87
C ALA A 178 -1.75 18.09 -4.63
N MET A 179 -1.18 18.38 -5.80
CA MET A 179 -1.61 19.50 -6.64
C MET A 179 -3.08 19.39 -7.06
N ALA A 180 -3.52 18.20 -7.52
CA ALA A 180 -4.90 17.97 -7.89
C ALA A 180 -5.86 18.15 -6.70
N SER A 181 -5.46 17.69 -5.52
CA SER A 181 -6.26 17.80 -4.29
C SER A 181 -6.38 19.24 -3.81
N PHE A 182 -5.30 20.03 -3.90
CA PHE A 182 -5.33 21.48 -3.61
C PHE A 182 -6.24 22.21 -4.60
N ALA A 183 -6.13 21.92 -5.90
CA ALA A 183 -6.97 22.53 -6.92
C ALA A 183 -8.46 22.19 -6.74
N ALA A 184 -8.76 20.98 -6.27
CA ALA A 184 -10.12 20.53 -5.96
C ALA A 184 -10.67 21.03 -4.61
N GLY A 185 -9.89 21.81 -3.84
CA GLY A 185 -10.29 22.27 -2.50
C GLY A 185 -10.33 21.17 -1.43
N ASN A 186 -9.79 19.99 -1.73
CA ASN A 186 -9.81 18.83 -0.87
C ASN A 186 -8.63 18.83 0.11
N LEU A 187 -8.72 19.71 1.11
CA LEU A 187 -7.64 19.96 2.06
C LEU A 187 -7.19 18.71 2.84
N PRO A 188 -8.08 17.82 3.35
CA PRO A 188 -7.63 16.65 4.11
C PRO A 188 -6.74 15.71 3.28
N ILE A 189 -7.13 15.41 2.05
CA ILE A 189 -6.35 14.55 1.14
C ILE A 189 -5.06 15.24 0.69
N ALA A 190 -5.12 16.55 0.42
CA ALA A 190 -3.93 17.33 0.08
C ALA A 190 -2.88 17.28 1.21
N LEU A 191 -3.31 17.47 2.46
CA LEU A 191 -2.43 17.41 3.63
C LEU A 191 -1.80 16.03 3.82
N VAL A 192 -2.59 14.96 3.69
CA VAL A 192 -2.05 13.59 3.78
C VAL A 192 -1.06 13.31 2.65
N GLY A 193 -1.38 13.71 1.41
CA GLY A 193 -0.49 13.55 0.27
C GLY A 193 0.82 14.32 0.41
N THR A 194 0.77 15.57 0.87
CA THR A 194 1.96 16.38 1.16
C THR A 194 2.78 15.77 2.29
N LEU A 195 2.14 15.27 3.36
CA LEU A 195 2.84 14.60 4.45
C LEU A 195 3.57 13.35 3.95
N LEU A 196 2.92 12.52 3.12
CA LEU A 196 3.56 11.35 2.52
C LEU A 196 4.76 11.74 1.65
N LEU A 197 4.64 12.81 0.86
CA LEU A 197 5.75 13.31 0.03
C LEU A 197 6.95 13.74 0.89
N VAL A 198 6.70 14.44 2.00
CA VAL A 198 7.76 14.83 2.95
C VAL A 198 8.43 13.61 3.56
N LEU A 199 7.64 12.61 3.96
CA LEU A 199 8.17 11.35 4.50
C LEU A 199 8.97 10.56 3.47
N GLU A 200 8.54 10.57 2.21
CA GLU A 200 9.26 9.92 1.12
C GLU A 200 10.63 10.59 0.89
N LEU A 201 10.66 11.92 0.80
CA LEU A 201 11.91 12.66 0.68
C LEU A 201 12.85 12.39 1.87
N TRP A 202 12.29 12.30 3.07
CA TRP A 202 13.05 11.91 4.26
C TRP A 202 13.66 10.51 4.10
N ILE A 203 12.88 9.52 3.66
CA ILE A 203 13.35 8.15 3.43
C ILE A 203 14.49 8.13 2.41
N VAL A 204 14.36 8.90 1.32
CA VAL A 204 15.42 9.02 0.30
C VAL A 204 16.70 9.59 0.91
N VAL A 205 16.59 10.67 1.69
CA VAL A 205 17.73 11.29 2.38
C VAL A 205 18.41 10.30 3.32
N GLU A 206 17.64 9.58 4.16
CA GLU A 206 18.20 8.59 5.09
C GLU A 206 18.83 7.40 4.35
N GLY A 207 18.25 6.97 3.24
CA GLY A 207 18.81 5.92 2.38
C GLY A 207 20.16 6.33 1.78
N VAL A 208 20.28 7.56 1.28
CA VAL A 208 21.55 8.11 0.79
C VAL A 208 22.57 8.24 1.93
N ALA A 209 22.16 8.73 3.09
CA ALA A 209 23.03 8.84 4.25
C ALA A 209 23.55 7.46 4.72
N ALA A 210 22.69 6.44 4.74
CA ALA A 210 23.06 5.07 5.08
C ALA A 210 24.08 4.46 4.10
N LEU A 211 23.94 4.73 2.80
CA LEU A 211 24.91 4.31 1.78
C LEU A 211 26.26 5.03 1.95
N ARG A 212 26.25 6.35 2.19
CA ARG A 212 27.49 7.12 2.43
C ARG A 212 28.26 6.63 3.65
N ARG A 213 27.59 6.44 4.79
CA ARG A 213 28.20 5.86 6.01
C ARG A 213 28.78 4.46 5.74
N SER A 214 28.11 3.67 4.91
CA SER A 214 28.59 2.34 4.53
C SER A 214 29.82 2.40 3.60
N SER A 215 29.93 3.43 2.75
CA SER A 215 31.11 3.64 1.91
C SER A 215 32.33 4.12 2.72
N GLU A 216 32.12 5.00 3.71
CA GLU A 216 33.18 5.49 4.60
C GLU A 216 33.79 4.34 5.41
N LEU A 217 32.95 3.43 5.95
CA LEU A 217 33.41 2.24 6.67
C LEU A 217 34.21 1.27 5.79
N LYS A 218 33.93 1.20 4.48
CA LYS A 218 34.70 0.40 3.53
C LYS A 218 36.01 1.08 3.10
N ALA A 219 36.03 2.41 3.04
CA ALA A 219 37.18 3.20 2.65
C ALA A 219 38.22 3.38 3.78
N ALA A 220 37.90 2.97 5.01
CA ALA A 220 38.81 2.92 6.14
C ALA A 220 39.28 1.49 6.49
N PRO A 221 39.93 0.74 5.57
CA PRO A 221 40.69 -0.43 5.98
C PRO A 221 41.98 0.06 6.67
N ASP A 222 42.19 -0.38 7.91
CA ASP A 222 43.42 -0.29 8.70
C ASP A 222 43.77 1.06 9.37
N ALA A 223 42.98 1.45 10.37
CA ALA A 223 43.50 2.20 11.52
C ALA A 223 43.77 1.23 12.68
N GLY A 224 44.86 0.46 12.56
CA GLY A 224 45.62 -0.16 13.65
C GLY A 224 44.87 -1.08 14.61
N THR A 225 44.96 -2.39 14.38
CA THR A 225 45.10 -3.35 15.49
C THR A 225 46.59 -3.49 15.82
N PRO A 226 47.05 -3.18 17.04
CA PRO A 226 48.41 -3.50 17.48
C PRO A 226 48.66 -5.02 17.55
#